data_AF-A0A9W9ZMQ4-F1
#
_entry.id   AF-A0A9W9ZMQ4-F1
#
_cell.length_a   1.000
_cell.length_b   1.000
_cell.length_c   1.000
_cell.angle_alpha   90.00
_cell.angle_beta   90.00
_cell.angle_gamma   90.00
#
_symmetry.space_group_name_H-M   'P 1'
#
loop_
_entity.id
_entity.type
_entity.pdbx_description
1 polymer ?
#
loop_
_entity_poly.entity_id
_entity_poly.type
_entity_poly.pdbx_seq_one_letter_code
_entity_poly.pdbx_strand_id
1 'polypeptide(L)'
;MVRSVQECRAGLDAIQRSYLNISFSGPNGVFNESYMQEILKPEFLSNLENKTTQLNDWTKHHEGKTASRSLHESVLEYVGRPIHAFLRYLESDHMQHCVPSNVSSGLSFLPVSFVYVNGSADVTQKTTKVLPSGEPLNGSKAYVEILSYFTTTNNTPDEVHELGYKMLHKLYPEALEVARQVTGQKDNDTARDEFLKMLNSSEMFFSNVFDSTT
;
A
#
# COMPACT_ATOMS: atom_id res chain seq x y z
N MET A 1 -2.15 12.34 2.68
CA MET A 1 -3.36 12.16 3.51
C MET A 1 -2.89 11.79 4.90
N VAL A 2 -3.42 12.40 5.97
CA VAL A 2 -2.99 12.06 7.33
C VAL A 2 -3.48 10.66 7.66
N ARG A 3 -2.54 9.77 7.99
CA ARG A 3 -2.77 8.35 8.25
C ARG A 3 -1.97 7.92 9.46
N SER A 4 -2.41 6.84 10.10
CA SER A 4 -1.64 6.24 11.19
C SER A 4 -0.32 5.68 10.68
N VAL A 5 0.66 5.51 11.57
CA VAL A 5 1.96 4.88 11.24
C VAL A 5 1.76 3.50 10.60
N GLN A 6 0.80 2.71 11.08
CA GLN A 6 0.51 1.37 10.55
C GLN A 6 -0.06 1.45 9.13
N GLU A 7 -1.02 2.34 8.90
CA GLU A 7 -1.59 2.55 7.56
C GLU A 7 -0.56 3.09 6.57
N CYS A 8 0.31 4.01 7.01
CA CYS A 8 1.40 4.50 6.18
C CYS A 8 2.39 3.39 5.82
N ARG A 9 2.76 2.54 6.78
CA ARG A 9 3.64 1.39 6.53
C ARG A 9 3.00 0.40 5.57
N ALA A 10 1.74 0.02 5.80
CA ALA A 10 1.02 -0.86 4.89
C ALA A 10 0.91 -0.28 3.48
N GLY A 11 0.68 1.03 3.36
CA GLY A 11 0.67 1.75 2.08
C GLY A 11 2.04 1.75 1.38
N LEU A 12 3.12 2.00 2.12
CA LEU A 12 4.49 1.94 1.60
C LEU A 12 4.82 0.52 1.12
N ASP A 13 4.55 -0.50 1.93
CA ASP A 13 4.78 -1.90 1.59
C ASP A 13 4.02 -2.30 0.32
N ALA A 14 2.77 -1.83 0.17
CA ALA A 14 1.96 -2.09 -1.02
C ALA A 14 2.55 -1.43 -2.28
N ILE A 15 2.96 -0.15 -2.19
CA ILE A 15 3.55 0.57 -3.31
C ILE A 15 4.92 -0.01 -3.68
N GLN A 16 5.76 -0.34 -2.71
CA GLN A 16 7.05 -0.99 -2.94
C GLN A 16 6.88 -2.34 -3.64
N ARG A 17 5.85 -3.12 -3.31
CA ARG A 17 5.53 -4.36 -4.04
C ARG A 17 5.12 -4.12 -5.49
N SER A 18 4.44 -3.00 -5.79
CA SER A 18 4.11 -2.63 -7.18
C SER A 18 5.34 -2.26 -8.02
N TYR A 19 6.42 -1.83 -7.37
CA TYR A 19 7.70 -1.45 -7.97
C TYR A 19 8.85 -2.24 -7.35
N LEU A 20 8.68 -3.56 -7.26
CA LEU A 20 9.49 -4.44 -6.43
C LEU A 20 10.98 -4.34 -6.75
N ASN A 21 11.33 -4.38 -8.03
CA ASN A 21 12.73 -4.36 -8.45
C ASN A 21 13.35 -2.99 -8.21
N ILE A 22 12.61 -1.91 -8.49
CA ILE A 22 13.07 -0.54 -8.22
C ILE A 22 13.26 -0.32 -6.70
N SER A 23 12.33 -0.84 -5.90
CA SER A 23 12.40 -0.75 -4.43
C SER A 23 13.61 -1.49 -3.87
N PHE A 24 13.98 -2.65 -4.44
CA PHE A 24 15.08 -3.46 -3.94
C PHE A 24 16.45 -3.04 -4.52
N SER A 25 16.50 -2.70 -5.80
CA SER A 25 17.75 -2.50 -6.56
C SER A 25 18.03 -1.04 -6.90
N GLY A 26 17.25 -0.12 -6.35
CA GLY A 26 17.32 1.30 -6.69
C GLY A 26 16.83 1.60 -8.13
N PRO A 27 17.22 2.75 -8.72
CA PRO A 27 16.72 3.16 -10.03
C PRO A 27 16.92 2.14 -11.15
N ASN A 28 18.02 1.37 -11.11
CA ASN A 28 18.32 0.35 -12.13
C ASN A 28 17.37 -0.85 -12.07
N GLY A 29 16.64 -1.04 -10.97
CA GLY A 29 15.62 -2.07 -10.87
C GLY A 29 14.53 -1.95 -11.94
N VAL A 30 14.36 -0.76 -12.53
CA VAL A 30 13.40 -0.50 -13.61
C VAL A 30 13.56 -1.45 -14.80
N PHE A 31 14.78 -1.91 -15.09
CA PHE A 31 15.07 -2.82 -16.20
C PHE A 31 14.60 -4.25 -15.94
N ASN A 32 14.33 -4.59 -14.68
CA ASN A 32 13.84 -5.90 -14.26
C ASN A 32 12.31 -5.89 -14.01
N GLU A 33 11.66 -4.73 -14.12
CA GLU A 33 10.21 -4.65 -13.96
C GLU A 33 9.49 -5.23 -15.17
N SER A 34 8.48 -6.09 -14.92
CA SER A 34 7.75 -6.80 -15.97
C SER A 34 7.15 -5.87 -17.02
N TYR A 35 6.63 -4.71 -16.59
CA TYR A 35 6.04 -3.71 -17.48
C TYR A 35 7.07 -2.95 -18.33
N MET A 36 8.37 -2.99 -17.98
CA MET A 36 9.45 -2.38 -18.77
C MET A 36 10.14 -3.39 -19.68
N GLN A 37 10.18 -4.67 -19.28
CA GLN A 37 10.83 -5.71 -20.08
C GLN A 37 10.27 -5.77 -21.51
N GLU A 38 8.95 -5.63 -21.70
CA GLU A 38 8.34 -5.61 -23.03
C GLU A 38 8.83 -4.44 -23.92
N ILE A 39 9.02 -3.25 -23.33
CA ILE A 39 9.48 -2.05 -24.04
C ILE A 39 10.97 -2.16 -24.41
N LEU A 40 11.74 -2.92 -23.63
CA LEU A 40 13.18 -3.07 -23.78
C LEU A 40 13.59 -4.36 -24.49
N LYS A 41 12.63 -5.14 -24.99
CA LYS A 41 12.90 -6.38 -25.72
C LYS A 41 13.76 -6.12 -26.96
N PRO A 42 14.82 -6.92 -27.21
CA PRO A 42 15.64 -6.80 -28.41
C PRO A 42 14.84 -6.84 -29.72
N GLU A 43 13.76 -7.62 -29.78
CA GLU A 43 12.89 -7.73 -30.95
C GLU A 43 12.11 -6.42 -31.21
N PHE A 44 11.63 -5.77 -30.15
CA PHE A 44 10.98 -4.47 -30.27
C PHE A 44 12.00 -3.40 -30.70
N LEU A 45 13.18 -3.39 -30.08
CA LEU A 45 14.25 -2.43 -30.36
C LEU A 45 14.81 -2.60 -31.78
N SER A 46 15.03 -3.82 -32.24
CA SER A 46 15.50 -4.10 -33.61
C SER A 46 14.49 -3.66 -34.68
N ASN A 47 13.19 -3.76 -34.41
CA ASN A 47 12.16 -3.22 -35.30
C ASN A 47 12.21 -1.68 -35.39
N LEU A 48 12.54 -0.99 -34.29
CA LEU A 48 12.79 0.45 -34.32
C LEU A 48 14.06 0.78 -35.12
N GLU A 49 15.06 -0.10 -35.08
CA GLU A 49 16.36 0.07 -35.72
C GLU A 49 16.41 -0.41 -37.19
N ASN A 50 15.31 -0.94 -37.74
CA ASN A 50 15.28 -1.39 -39.14
C ASN A 50 14.98 -0.27 -40.16
N LYS A 51 14.76 0.98 -39.72
CA LYS A 51 14.42 2.13 -40.58
C LYS A 51 15.57 3.14 -40.69
N THR A 52 16.41 2.95 -41.69
CA THR A 52 17.73 3.60 -41.83
C THR A 52 17.68 5.14 -41.89
N THR A 53 16.68 5.73 -42.57
CA THR A 53 16.55 7.20 -42.66
C THR A 53 16.21 7.83 -41.31
N GLN A 54 15.26 7.24 -40.58
CA GLN A 54 14.82 7.73 -39.27
C GLN A 54 15.91 7.54 -38.20
N LEU A 55 16.71 6.47 -38.29
CA LEU A 55 17.87 6.28 -37.44
C LEU A 55 18.97 7.31 -37.67
N ASN A 56 19.25 7.63 -38.93
CA ASN A 56 20.25 8.65 -39.24
C ASN A 56 19.82 10.02 -38.69
N ASP A 57 18.53 10.36 -38.85
CA ASP A 57 17.96 11.56 -38.26
C ASP A 57 18.01 11.52 -36.73
N TRP A 58 17.65 10.40 -36.09
CA TRP A 58 17.73 10.23 -34.64
C TRP A 58 19.15 10.47 -34.13
N THR A 59 20.12 9.76 -34.70
CA THR A 59 21.54 9.81 -34.34
C THR A 59 22.10 11.23 -34.46
N LYS A 60 21.69 11.97 -35.51
CA LYS A 60 22.07 13.38 -35.72
C LYS A 60 21.53 14.30 -34.62
N HIS A 61 20.32 14.05 -34.13
CA HIS A 61 19.68 14.89 -33.10
C HIS A 61 20.00 14.44 -31.66
N HIS A 62 20.58 13.25 -31.47
CA HIS A 62 20.83 12.64 -30.15
C HIS A 62 22.32 12.32 -29.94
N GLU A 63 23.20 13.21 -30.41
CA GLU A 63 24.64 13.17 -30.11
C GLU A 63 25.32 11.84 -30.48
N GLY A 64 24.88 11.20 -31.57
CA GLY A 64 25.46 9.92 -31.99
C GLY A 64 24.91 8.68 -31.27
N LYS A 65 23.94 8.83 -30.36
CA LYS A 65 23.34 7.70 -29.64
C LYS A 65 22.40 6.89 -30.53
N THR A 66 22.44 5.57 -30.38
CA THR A 66 21.44 4.67 -30.97
C THR A 66 20.07 4.87 -30.31
N ALA A 67 19.00 4.49 -31.00
CA ALA A 67 17.65 4.52 -30.45
C ALA A 67 17.56 3.66 -29.18
N SER A 68 18.12 2.44 -29.22
CA SER A 68 18.20 1.54 -28.05
C SER A 68 18.89 2.20 -26.85
N ARG A 69 20.06 2.82 -27.05
CA ARG A 69 20.78 3.52 -25.97
C ARG A 69 19.99 4.69 -25.42
N SER A 70 19.38 5.48 -26.31
CA SER A 70 18.58 6.65 -25.93
C SER A 70 17.35 6.23 -25.10
N LEU A 71 16.68 5.15 -25.48
CA LEU A 71 15.55 4.60 -24.74
C LEU A 71 15.99 4.08 -23.38
N HIS A 72 17.09 3.32 -23.31
CA HIS A 72 17.60 2.78 -22.05
C HIS A 72 17.97 3.89 -21.06
N GLU A 73 18.67 4.94 -21.52
CA GLU A 73 18.98 6.13 -20.70
C GLU A 73 17.70 6.86 -20.26
N SER A 74 16.71 6.98 -21.15
CA SER A 74 15.43 7.64 -20.84
C SER A 74 14.60 6.87 -19.81
N VAL A 75 14.56 5.54 -19.90
CA VAL A 75 13.85 4.68 -18.93
C VAL A 75 14.49 4.81 -17.55
N LEU A 76 15.83 4.82 -17.46
CA LEU A 76 16.50 5.05 -16.19
C LEU A 76 16.17 6.42 -15.61
N GLU A 77 16.32 7.47 -16.42
CA GLU A 77 16.24 8.86 -15.97
C GLU A 77 14.81 9.30 -15.64
N TYR A 78 13.83 8.89 -16.43
CA TYR A 78 12.46 9.38 -16.34
C TYR A 78 11.47 8.38 -15.73
N VAL A 79 11.87 7.12 -15.54
CA VAL A 79 11.02 6.10 -14.88
C VAL A 79 11.72 5.57 -13.62
N GLY A 80 12.93 5.03 -13.75
CA GLY A 80 13.65 4.43 -12.62
C GLY A 80 13.96 5.42 -11.50
N ARG A 81 14.61 6.54 -11.82
CA ARG A 81 14.98 7.55 -10.82
C ARG A 81 13.76 8.20 -10.14
N PRO A 82 12.71 8.65 -10.86
CA PRO A 82 11.58 9.30 -10.21
C PRO A 82 10.79 8.36 -9.30
N ILE A 83 10.56 7.10 -9.73
CA ILE A 83 9.88 6.11 -8.89
C ILE A 83 10.72 5.84 -7.64
N HIS A 84 12.03 5.61 -7.79
CA HIS A 84 12.90 5.39 -6.64
C HIS A 84 12.92 6.59 -5.68
N ALA A 85 13.02 7.82 -6.20
CA ALA A 85 12.98 9.04 -5.39
C ALA A 85 11.65 9.18 -4.65
N PHE A 86 10.52 8.85 -5.29
CA PHE A 86 9.21 8.83 -4.67
C PHE A 86 9.13 7.79 -3.53
N LEU A 87 9.60 6.56 -3.75
CA LEU A 87 9.66 5.53 -2.72
C LEU A 87 10.49 5.98 -1.52
N ARG A 88 11.64 6.61 -1.76
CA ARG A 88 12.48 7.17 -0.69
C ARG A 88 11.77 8.28 0.06
N TYR A 89 11.13 9.22 -0.63
CA TYR A 89 10.31 10.25 0.00
C TYR A 89 9.21 9.64 0.89
N LEU A 90 8.52 8.60 0.43
CA LEU A 90 7.49 7.93 1.24
C LEU A 90 8.08 7.27 2.49
N GLU A 91 9.25 6.66 2.35
CA GLU A 91 9.94 5.94 3.43
C GLU A 91 10.55 6.87 4.49
N SER A 92 11.19 7.97 4.08
CA SER A 92 11.87 8.89 5.00
C SER A 92 11.03 10.11 5.38
N ASP A 93 10.55 10.84 4.38
CA ASP A 93 10.00 12.19 4.58
C ASP A 93 8.51 12.17 4.85
N HIS A 94 7.75 11.28 4.22
CA HIS A 94 6.33 11.15 4.47
C HIS A 94 6.06 10.40 5.78
N MET A 95 6.81 9.33 6.04
CA MET A 95 6.60 8.45 7.20
C MET A 95 6.71 9.19 8.54
N GLN A 96 7.61 10.16 8.66
CA GLN A 96 7.73 10.99 9.87
C GLN A 96 6.46 11.80 10.17
N HIS A 97 5.63 12.09 9.16
CA HIS A 97 4.39 12.86 9.31
C HIS A 97 3.15 11.98 9.55
N CYS A 98 3.32 10.67 9.61
CA CYS A 98 2.27 9.75 9.98
C CYS A 98 2.01 9.83 11.49
N VAL A 99 0.74 9.78 11.88
CA VAL A 99 0.33 9.99 13.27
C VAL A 99 0.30 8.67 14.03
N PRO A 100 0.49 8.68 15.36
CA PRO A 100 0.26 7.49 16.17
C PRO A 100 -1.17 6.96 16.03
N SER A 101 -1.40 5.65 16.16
CA SER A 101 -2.73 5.04 15.97
C SER A 101 -3.77 5.51 16.98
N ASN A 102 -3.34 5.93 18.17
CA ASN A 102 -4.22 6.53 19.18
C ASN A 102 -4.62 7.98 18.84
N VAL A 103 -3.95 8.64 17.88
CA VAL A 103 -4.31 9.97 17.38
C VAL A 103 -5.31 9.87 16.24
N SER A 104 -5.11 8.90 15.34
CA SER A 104 -6.03 8.64 14.24
C SER A 104 -6.10 7.14 13.97
N SER A 105 -7.27 6.56 14.20
CA SER A 105 -7.60 5.17 13.87
C SER A 105 -8.63 5.06 12.74
N GLY A 106 -9.04 6.18 12.14
CA GLY A 106 -10.04 6.21 11.08
C GLY A 106 -10.47 7.62 10.70
N LEU A 107 -11.44 7.70 9.79
CA LEU A 107 -11.92 8.98 9.26
C LEU A 107 -12.52 9.89 10.34
N SER A 108 -13.21 9.34 11.34
CA SER A 108 -13.86 10.14 12.41
C SER A 108 -12.90 11.01 13.23
N PHE A 109 -11.61 10.67 13.28
CA PHE A 109 -10.58 11.44 13.98
C PHE A 109 -9.88 12.48 13.08
N LEU A 110 -10.30 12.59 11.82
CA LEU A 110 -9.73 13.52 10.85
C LEU A 110 -10.65 14.72 10.59
N PRO A 111 -10.08 15.90 10.29
CA PRO A 111 -8.64 16.21 10.24
C PRO A 111 -8.01 16.46 11.62
N VAL A 112 -6.74 16.09 11.79
CA VAL A 112 -5.95 16.41 12.99
C VAL A 112 -5.70 17.92 13.12
N SER A 113 -5.47 18.42 14.34
CA SER A 113 -5.28 19.87 14.61
C SER A 113 -3.92 20.45 14.30
N PHE A 114 -2.88 19.61 14.35
CA PHE A 114 -1.49 20.03 14.24
C PHE A 114 -0.75 19.10 13.28
N VAL A 115 0.34 19.60 12.71
CA VAL A 115 1.29 18.77 11.96
C VAL A 115 2.00 17.85 12.96
N TYR A 116 2.19 16.59 12.58
CA TYR A 116 2.95 15.64 13.37
C TYR A 116 4.32 15.42 12.75
N VAL A 117 5.33 15.24 13.60
CA VAL A 117 6.69 14.83 13.20
C VAL A 117 7.18 13.79 14.19
N ASN A 118 7.59 12.63 13.68
CA ASN A 118 8.07 11.49 14.47
C ASN A 118 7.13 11.14 15.64
N GLY A 119 5.83 11.10 15.36
CA GLY A 119 4.79 10.74 16.33
C GLY A 119 4.38 11.84 17.32
N SER A 120 5.03 13.00 17.30
CA SER A 120 4.72 14.12 18.20
C SER A 120 4.03 15.26 17.45
N ALA A 121 3.03 15.89 18.08
CA ALA A 121 2.35 17.05 17.52
C ALA A 121 3.23 18.30 17.63
N ASP A 122 3.48 18.99 16.52
CA ASP A 122 4.04 20.33 16.52
C ASP A 122 2.92 21.35 16.74
N VAL A 123 2.73 21.77 18.00
CA VAL A 123 1.69 22.71 18.39
C VAL A 123 1.84 24.11 17.78
N THR A 124 3.01 24.42 17.21
CA THR A 124 3.26 25.68 16.50
C THR A 124 2.74 25.65 15.07
N GLN A 125 2.55 24.45 14.50
CA GLN A 125 2.10 24.24 13.13
C GLN A 125 0.68 23.66 13.09
N LYS A 126 -0.31 24.54 12.89
CA LYS A 126 -1.72 24.13 12.73
C LYS A 126 -1.98 23.61 11.32
N THR A 127 -2.85 22.60 11.22
CA THR A 127 -3.41 22.20 9.92
C THR A 127 -4.49 23.16 9.47
N THR A 128 -4.73 23.24 8.16
CA THR A 128 -5.76 24.12 7.58
C THR A 128 -7.18 23.59 7.82
N LYS A 129 -7.34 22.26 7.91
CA LYS A 129 -8.63 21.56 8.06
C LYS A 129 -9.68 21.90 6.98
N VAL A 130 -9.24 22.44 5.86
CA VAL A 130 -10.10 22.81 4.73
C VAL A 130 -9.54 22.25 3.44
N LEU A 131 -10.41 22.01 2.46
CA LEU A 131 -10.02 21.74 1.09
C LEU A 131 -9.36 22.97 0.44
N PRO A 132 -8.63 22.81 -0.68
CA PRO A 132 -8.07 23.94 -1.42
C PRO A 132 -9.13 24.97 -1.87
N SER A 133 -10.38 24.54 -2.04
CA SER A 133 -11.55 25.37 -2.34
C SER A 133 -12.15 26.09 -1.12
N GLY A 134 -11.68 25.77 0.09
CA GLY A 134 -12.06 26.44 1.34
C GLY A 134 -13.12 25.73 2.17
N GLU A 135 -13.75 24.66 1.67
CA GLU A 135 -14.74 23.91 2.45
C GLU A 135 -14.11 23.16 3.62
N PRO A 136 -14.75 23.12 4.80
CA PRO A 136 -14.23 22.41 5.95
C PRO A 136 -14.26 20.89 5.77
N LEU A 137 -13.18 20.25 6.21
CA LEU A 137 -13.09 18.80 6.29
C LEU A 137 -13.75 18.31 7.59
N ASN A 138 -14.63 17.31 7.46
CA ASN A 138 -15.26 16.64 8.59
C ASN A 138 -15.26 15.12 8.34
N GLY A 139 -14.27 14.44 8.91
CA GLY A 139 -14.10 13.02 8.69
C GLY A 139 -15.16 12.15 9.38
N SER A 140 -15.78 12.62 10.48
CA SER A 140 -16.94 11.95 11.07
C SER A 140 -18.13 11.94 10.12
N LYS A 141 -18.40 13.09 9.48
CA LYS A 141 -19.45 13.17 8.45
C LYS A 141 -19.12 12.29 7.24
N ALA A 142 -17.89 12.29 6.77
CA ALA A 142 -17.46 11.43 5.67
C ALA A 142 -17.63 9.93 6.03
N TYR A 143 -17.36 9.54 7.27
CA TYR A 143 -17.58 8.17 7.73
C TYR A 143 -19.07 7.78 7.70
N VAL A 144 -19.97 8.67 8.16
CA VAL A 144 -21.42 8.46 8.08
C VAL A 144 -21.87 8.24 6.63
N GLU A 145 -21.41 9.09 5.71
CA GLU A 145 -21.77 9.01 4.29
C GLU A 145 -21.27 7.70 3.66
N ILE A 146 -20.02 7.33 3.92
CA ILE A 146 -19.42 6.08 3.44
C ILE A 146 -20.16 4.86 3.99
N LEU A 147 -20.55 4.87 5.27
CA LEU A 147 -21.27 3.77 5.89
C LEU A 147 -22.62 3.51 5.19
N SER A 148 -23.33 4.57 4.81
CA SER A 148 -24.60 4.45 4.07
C SER A 148 -24.45 3.93 2.65
N TYR A 149 -23.24 4.05 2.07
CA TYR A 149 -22.94 3.49 0.75
C TYR A 149 -22.68 1.98 0.83
N PHE A 150 -21.92 1.54 1.84
CA PHE A 150 -21.54 0.15 2.00
C PHE A 150 -22.58 -0.70 2.73
N THR A 151 -23.56 -0.07 3.39
CA THR A 151 -24.61 -0.76 4.13
C THR A 151 -25.98 -0.29 3.68
N THR A 152 -26.97 -1.18 3.75
CA THR A 152 -28.38 -0.84 3.46
C THR A 152 -29.12 -0.44 4.74
N THR A 153 -28.40 -0.12 5.81
CA THR A 153 -28.99 0.17 7.11
C THR A 153 -29.13 1.68 7.30
N ASN A 154 -30.15 2.07 8.07
CA ASN A 154 -30.30 3.44 8.56
C ASN A 154 -29.61 3.63 9.92
N ASN A 155 -28.74 2.69 10.33
CA ASN A 155 -28.07 2.77 11.61
C ASN A 155 -27.00 3.85 11.59
N THR A 156 -26.82 4.50 12.73
CA THR A 156 -25.72 5.44 12.92
C THR A 156 -24.38 4.69 13.04
N PRO A 157 -23.24 5.35 12.79
CA PRO A 157 -21.91 4.81 13.12
C PRO A 157 -21.80 4.17 14.51
N ASP A 158 -22.34 4.85 15.53
CA ASP A 158 -22.27 4.38 16.91
C ASP A 158 -23.13 3.12 17.11
N GLU A 159 -24.32 3.07 16.51
CA GLU A 159 -25.16 1.87 16.56
C GLU A 159 -24.51 0.67 15.85
N VAL A 160 -23.84 0.90 14.71
CA VAL A 160 -23.08 -0.15 14.02
C VAL A 160 -21.90 -0.61 14.87
N HIS A 161 -21.21 0.31 15.53
CA HIS A 161 -20.11 -0.01 16.44
C HIS A 161 -20.57 -0.86 17.62
N GLU A 162 -21.65 -0.46 18.29
CA GLU A 162 -22.27 -1.21 19.40
C GLU A 162 -22.79 -2.58 18.95
N LEU A 163 -23.41 -2.66 17.78
CA LEU A 163 -23.81 -3.94 17.19
C LEU A 163 -22.59 -4.84 16.95
N GLY A 164 -21.48 -4.28 16.47
CA GLY A 164 -20.21 -4.98 16.32
C GLY A 164 -19.73 -5.59 17.63
N TYR A 165 -19.71 -4.82 18.72
CA TYR A 165 -19.34 -5.33 20.04
C TYR A 165 -20.31 -6.39 20.56
N LYS A 166 -21.62 -6.22 20.34
CA LYS A 166 -22.63 -7.21 20.72
C LYS A 166 -22.41 -8.53 19.99
N MET A 167 -22.15 -8.47 18.69
CA MET A 167 -21.86 -9.66 17.88
C MET A 167 -20.53 -10.31 18.30
N LEU A 168 -19.50 -9.51 18.61
CA LEU A 168 -18.23 -10.01 19.12
C LEU A 168 -18.42 -10.79 20.43
N HIS A 169 -19.15 -10.24 21.40
CA HIS A 169 -19.42 -10.91 22.67
C HIS A 169 -20.21 -12.22 22.48
N LYS A 170 -21.08 -12.27 21.47
CA LYS A 170 -21.85 -13.48 21.15
C LYS A 170 -21.01 -14.56 20.47
N LEU A 171 -20.20 -14.17 19.48
CA LEU A 171 -19.50 -15.10 18.60
C LEU A 171 -18.13 -15.54 19.15
N TYR A 172 -17.47 -14.72 19.95
CA TYR A 172 -16.15 -15.06 20.50
C TYR A 172 -16.15 -16.34 21.35
N PRO A 173 -17.15 -16.60 22.22
CA PRO A 173 -17.26 -17.89 22.92
C PRO A 173 -17.42 -19.09 21.98
N GLU A 174 -18.16 -18.93 20.87
CA GLU A 174 -18.32 -19.98 19.86
C GLU A 174 -16.97 -20.26 19.15
N ALA A 175 -16.19 -19.23 18.85
CA ALA A 175 -14.85 -19.38 18.29
C ALA A 175 -13.89 -20.10 19.26
N LEU A 176 -13.97 -19.81 20.57
CA LEU A 176 -13.18 -20.51 21.59
C LEU A 176 -13.59 -21.98 21.73
N GLU A 177 -14.88 -22.30 21.57
CA GLU A 177 -15.34 -23.69 21.55
C GLU A 177 -14.77 -24.46 20.37
N VAL A 178 -14.78 -23.86 19.17
CA VAL A 178 -14.11 -24.45 17.99
C VAL A 178 -12.61 -24.63 18.23
N ALA A 179 -11.94 -23.63 18.81
CA ALA A 179 -10.52 -23.72 19.14
C ALA A 179 -10.22 -24.92 20.07
N ARG A 180 -11.04 -25.15 21.10
CA ARG A 180 -10.93 -26.32 21.99
C ARG A 180 -11.14 -27.63 21.24
N GLN A 181 -12.16 -27.71 20.40
CA GLN A 181 -12.47 -28.92 19.66
C GLN A 181 -11.35 -29.31 18.68
N VAL A 182 -10.76 -28.32 18.01
CA VAL A 182 -9.68 -28.53 17.04
C VAL A 182 -8.36 -28.89 17.72
N THR A 183 -8.01 -28.19 18.80
CA THR A 183 -6.73 -28.39 19.51
C THR A 183 -6.78 -29.54 20.52
N GLY A 184 -7.97 -29.97 20.94
CA GLY A 184 -8.17 -30.92 22.04
C GLY A 184 -7.93 -30.32 23.43
N GLN A 185 -7.63 -29.03 23.52
CA GLN A 185 -7.37 -28.34 24.79
C GLN A 185 -8.67 -28.01 25.53
N LYS A 186 -8.63 -28.08 26.86
CA LYS A 186 -9.80 -27.74 27.70
C LYS A 186 -9.83 -26.28 28.14
N ASP A 187 -8.66 -25.68 28.31
CA ASP A 187 -8.50 -24.29 28.73
C ASP A 187 -8.64 -23.33 27.53
N ASN A 188 -9.33 -22.21 27.73
CA ASN A 188 -9.61 -21.24 26.68
C ASN A 188 -8.36 -20.55 26.15
N ASP A 189 -7.47 -20.10 27.05
CA ASP A 189 -6.29 -19.34 26.66
C ASP A 189 -5.30 -20.24 25.91
N THR A 190 -5.09 -21.45 26.41
CA THR A 190 -4.26 -22.47 25.76
C THR A 190 -4.82 -22.87 24.41
N ALA A 191 -6.14 -23.15 24.33
CA ALA A 191 -6.80 -23.48 23.07
C ALA A 191 -6.69 -22.34 22.05
N ARG A 192 -6.91 -21.09 22.48
CA ARG A 192 -6.77 -19.91 21.61
C ARG A 192 -5.35 -19.81 21.06
N ASP A 193 -4.33 -19.89 21.91
CA ASP A 193 -2.95 -19.67 21.50
C ASP A 193 -2.45 -20.78 20.57
N GLU A 194 -2.82 -22.04 20.82
CA GLU A 194 -2.54 -23.16 19.91
C GLU A 194 -3.31 -23.04 18.60
N PHE A 195 -4.58 -22.66 18.65
CA PHE A 195 -5.39 -22.47 17.45
C PHE A 195 -4.85 -21.32 16.58
N LEU A 196 -4.38 -20.21 17.18
CA LEU A 196 -3.71 -19.13 16.46
C LEU A 196 -2.40 -19.59 15.81
N LYS A 197 -1.62 -20.47 16.46
CA LYS A 197 -0.43 -21.06 15.84
C LYS A 197 -0.80 -21.91 14.62
N MET A 198 -1.86 -22.70 14.73
CA MET A 198 -2.37 -23.51 13.61
C MET A 198 -2.83 -22.63 12.45
N LEU A 199 -3.63 -21.59 12.70
CA LEU A 199 -4.11 -20.66 11.66
C LEU A 199 -2.98 -19.92 10.94
N ASN A 200 -1.86 -19.68 11.63
CA ASN A 200 -0.67 -19.06 11.05
C ASN A 200 0.34 -20.07 10.48
N SER A 201 0.04 -21.38 10.56
CA SER A 201 0.86 -22.42 9.94
C SER A 201 0.74 -22.33 8.42
N SER A 202 1.86 -22.59 7.73
CA SER A 202 1.88 -22.65 6.26
C SER A 202 0.92 -23.70 5.70
N GLU A 203 0.57 -24.73 6.48
CA GLU A 203 -0.40 -25.76 6.10
C GLU A 203 -1.82 -25.20 5.92
N MET A 204 -2.14 -24.07 6.57
CA MET A 204 -3.43 -23.39 6.44
C MET A 204 -3.45 -22.33 5.33
N PHE A 205 -2.32 -22.09 4.66
CA PHE A 205 -2.26 -21.18 3.53
C PHE A 205 -2.56 -21.94 2.23
N PHE A 206 -3.53 -21.45 1.46
CA PHE A 206 -3.92 -22.00 0.16
C PHE A 206 -2.86 -21.79 -0.95
N SER A 207 -1.61 -21.46 -0.59
CA SER A 207 -0.52 -21.15 -1.51
C SER A 207 0.34 -22.36 -1.88
N ASN A 208 -0.10 -23.59 -1.59
CA ASN A 208 0.51 -24.77 -2.19
C ASN A 208 0.18 -24.77 -3.69
N VAL A 209 1.06 -24.13 -4.46
CA VAL A 209 1.16 -24.27 -5.91
C VAL A 209 1.18 -25.76 -6.20
N PHE A 210 0.23 -26.21 -7.01
CA PHE A 210 0.19 -27.56 -7.56
C PHE A 210 1.60 -27.97 -7.99
N ASP A 211 2.09 -29.04 -7.38
CA ASP A 211 3.30 -29.74 -7.81
C ASP A 211 3.05 -30.17 -9.26
N SER A 212 3.56 -29.41 -10.22
CA SER A 212 3.47 -29.72 -11.64
C SER A 212 4.52 -30.78 -11.94
N THR A 213 4.24 -32.02 -11.53
CA THR A 213 4.92 -33.22 -12.04
C THR A 213 3.99 -33.93 -13.02
N THR A 214 4.04 -33.50 -14.27
CA THR A 214 3.90 -34.33 -15.47
C THR A 214 4.74 -33.73 -16.58
#